data_AF-A0A3A0CH67-F1
#
_entry.id   AF-A0A3A0CH67-F1
#
_cell.length_a   1.000
_cell.length_b   1.000
_cell.length_c   1.000
_cell.angle_alpha   90.00
_cell.angle_beta   90.00
_cell.angle_gamma   90.00
#
_symmetry.space_group_name_H-M   'P 1'
#
loop_
_entity.id
_entity.type
_entity.pdbx_description
1 polymer ?
#
loop_
_entity_poly.entity_id
_entity_poly.type
_entity_poly.pdbx_seq_one_letter_code
_entity_poly.pdbx_strand_id
1 'polypeptide(L)'
;MFDEPMQVFRPMLGAAVLLLAFCGAGLGLYLLYETEGGGHPFFVTFKDARNLEPGSVVIYRDQLVGRVHEVSTQGSVVVVRATIASAHTHLLREHSRFWVQAPTGKSLLCFDNPLEPGAAVARSHRFTGLETRPEPDRVPPPRPRRLESKPVWLCEVRVSATLADGAEAVRDERKKTAAAVLRQEGDQAWVLAPAWVGEFQGQRRSWQAFVEFAGGETCTATLHKNLDDLCILHVANTSWRGKAAPCWPDALAAGQGLALANFRGEFFAAELEGSRLEGAGLMEGGYCALVDGANVAGFGLPSSGDSGVRWVAVAGRLEALREALR
;
A
#
# COMPACT_ATOMS: atom_id res chain seq x y z
N MET A 1 -0.17 98.53 17.08
CA MET A 1 -1.05 97.38 17.36
C MET A 1 -0.59 96.26 16.44
N PHE A 2 0.66 95.79 16.65
CA PHE A 2 1.06 94.49 17.25
C PHE A 2 0.51 93.30 16.44
N ASP A 3 1.33 92.62 15.62
CA ASP A 3 2.09 91.37 15.92
C ASP A 3 1.15 90.20 16.30
N GLU A 4 1.17 88.97 15.76
CA GLU A 4 2.19 88.13 15.11
C GLU A 4 1.47 86.89 14.44
N PRO A 5 2.18 85.93 13.79
CA PRO A 5 1.64 85.03 12.75
C PRO A 5 1.16 83.63 13.21
N MET A 6 0.39 82.98 12.32
CA MET A 6 -0.06 81.59 12.38
C MET A 6 1.10 80.58 12.51
N GLN A 7 1.37 80.11 13.74
CA GLN A 7 2.16 78.91 14.03
C GLN A 7 1.27 77.66 14.09
N VAL A 8 1.10 76.91 13.01
CA VAL A 8 0.44 75.57 13.09
C VAL A 8 1.14 74.47 12.25
N PHE A 9 2.17 74.79 11.45
CA PHE A 9 2.72 73.84 10.48
C PHE A 9 4.01 73.10 10.91
N ARG A 10 4.15 72.70 12.19
CA ARG A 10 5.35 71.98 12.68
C ARG A 10 5.18 70.57 13.27
N PRO A 11 4.03 70.10 13.80
CA PRO A 11 4.00 68.79 14.47
C PRO A 11 3.82 67.58 13.54
N MET A 12 3.24 67.74 12.34
CA MET A 12 2.96 66.60 11.44
C MET A 12 4.21 66.04 10.74
N LEU A 13 5.19 66.89 10.43
CA LEU A 13 6.41 66.46 9.75
C LEU A 13 7.29 65.57 10.67
N GLY A 14 7.35 65.90 11.96
CA GLY A 14 8.09 65.10 12.96
C GLY A 14 7.49 63.72 13.17
N ALA A 15 6.16 63.61 13.22
CA ALA A 15 5.47 62.33 13.35
C ALA A 15 5.67 61.43 12.12
N ALA A 16 5.65 61.99 10.92
CA ALA A 16 5.88 61.24 9.68
C ALA A 16 7.33 60.71 9.58
N VAL A 17 8.32 61.51 9.98
CA VAL A 17 9.73 61.08 10.01
C VAL A 17 9.96 59.99 11.05
N LEU A 18 9.33 60.07 12.22
CA LEU A 18 9.40 59.02 13.24
C LEU A 18 8.74 57.71 12.79
N LEU A 19 7.60 57.78 12.11
CA LEU A 19 6.93 56.61 11.53
C LEU A 19 7.79 55.94 10.45
N LEU A 20 8.37 56.71 9.54
CA LEU A 20 9.27 56.19 8.51
C LEU A 20 10.53 55.56 9.11
N ALA A 21 11.10 56.15 10.17
CA ALA A 21 12.23 55.57 10.88
C ALA A 21 11.86 54.26 11.61
N PHE A 22 10.69 54.19 12.24
CA PHE A 22 10.20 52.95 12.86
C PHE A 22 9.88 51.86 11.84
N CYS A 23 9.28 52.21 10.69
CA CYS A 23 9.06 51.27 9.60
C CYS A 23 10.39 50.79 8.99
N GLY A 24 11.36 51.68 8.81
CA GLY A 24 12.71 51.32 8.35
C GLY A 24 13.45 50.42 9.33
N ALA A 25 13.37 50.70 10.63
CA ALA A 25 13.95 49.88 11.68
C ALA A 25 13.23 48.54 11.83
N GLY A 26 11.91 48.50 11.70
CA GLY A 26 11.11 47.27 11.74
C GLY A 26 11.35 46.39 10.52
N LEU A 27 11.44 46.98 9.33
CA LEU A 27 11.79 46.27 8.10
C LEU A 27 13.26 45.81 8.14
N GLY A 28 14.17 46.65 8.62
CA GLY A 28 15.56 46.29 8.86
C GLY A 28 15.69 45.14 9.85
N LEU A 29 14.95 45.17 10.96
CA LEU A 29 14.92 44.09 11.96
C LEU A 29 14.28 42.81 11.41
N TYR A 30 13.24 42.90 10.58
CA TYR A 30 12.62 41.76 9.91
C TYR A 30 13.58 41.10 8.89
N LEU A 31 14.30 41.91 8.13
CA LEU A 31 15.33 41.44 7.19
C LEU A 31 16.55 40.86 7.94
N LEU A 32 16.91 41.41 9.10
CA LEU A 32 17.93 40.87 9.99
C LEU A 32 17.50 39.54 10.64
N TYR A 33 16.20 39.41 10.97
CA TYR A 33 15.64 38.18 11.51
C TYR A 33 15.66 37.03 10.49
N GLU A 34 15.51 37.32 9.19
CA GLU A 34 15.69 36.32 8.13
C GLU A 34 17.16 35.96 7.88
N THR A 35 18.11 36.81 8.26
CA THR A 35 19.53 36.63 7.91
C THR A 35 20.37 35.96 9.02
N GLU A 36 19.92 35.94 10.28
CA GLU A 36 20.68 35.34 11.38
C GLU A 36 20.00 34.12 12.03
N GLY A 37 20.56 32.93 11.80
CA GLY A 37 20.79 31.97 12.89
C GLY A 37 19.90 30.74 13.06
N GLY A 38 18.83 30.55 12.29
CA GLY A 38 17.86 29.47 12.56
C GLY A 38 18.05 28.12 11.85
N GLY A 39 19.08 27.96 11.01
CA GLY A 39 19.20 26.79 10.11
C GLY A 39 20.24 25.76 10.53
N HIS A 40 20.08 24.51 10.07
CA HIS A 40 21.11 23.48 10.12
C HIS A 40 21.91 23.52 8.81
N PRO A 41 23.18 23.97 8.84
CA PRO A 41 23.98 24.10 7.62
C PRO A 41 24.43 22.73 7.11
N PHE A 42 24.56 22.61 5.79
CA PHE A 42 25.13 21.45 5.12
C PHE A 42 25.81 21.86 3.81
N PHE A 43 26.64 20.98 3.29
CA PHE A 43 27.36 21.17 2.03
C PHE A 43 27.00 20.07 1.05
N VAL A 44 26.88 20.41 -0.24
CA VAL A 44 26.70 19.43 -1.31
C VAL A 44 27.76 19.67 -2.38
N THR A 45 28.46 18.62 -2.78
CA THR A 45 29.48 18.68 -3.83
C THR A 45 28.92 18.07 -5.11
N PHE A 46 28.86 18.85 -6.19
CA PHE A 46 28.45 18.41 -7.52
C PHE A 46 29.63 18.43 -8.48
N LYS A 47 29.59 17.57 -9.51
CA LYS A 47 30.47 17.74 -10.68
C LYS A 47 30.02 18.92 -11.55
N ASP A 48 28.71 19.05 -11.73
CA ASP A 48 28.06 20.18 -12.38
C ASP A 48 26.76 20.50 -11.62
N ALA A 49 26.61 21.76 -11.22
CA ALA A 49 25.46 22.25 -10.45
C ALA A 49 24.39 22.92 -11.33
N ARG A 50 24.44 22.80 -12.66
CA ARG A 50 23.39 23.24 -13.61
C ARG A 50 22.87 24.66 -13.32
N ASN A 51 23.75 25.65 -13.21
CA ASN A 51 23.41 27.05 -12.88
C ASN A 51 22.65 27.25 -11.57
N LEU A 52 22.96 26.46 -10.53
CA LEU A 52 22.45 26.75 -9.19
C LEU A 52 23.03 28.08 -8.68
N GLU A 53 22.17 28.98 -8.21
CA GLU A 53 22.56 30.33 -7.77
C GLU A 53 22.36 30.50 -6.26
N PRO A 54 23.13 31.38 -5.60
CA PRO A 54 22.81 31.86 -4.26
C PRO A 54 21.35 32.36 -4.16
N GLY A 55 20.65 31.98 -3.10
CA GLY A 55 19.23 32.26 -2.92
C GLY A 55 18.28 31.20 -3.47
N SER A 56 18.77 30.21 -4.24
CA SER A 56 17.97 29.08 -4.70
C SER A 56 17.35 28.33 -3.52
N VAL A 57 16.13 27.79 -3.72
CA VAL A 57 15.42 27.08 -2.65
C VAL A 57 15.84 25.62 -2.57
N VAL A 58 15.80 25.06 -1.37
CA VAL A 58 16.00 23.64 -1.11
C VAL A 58 14.64 22.96 -0.96
N ILE A 59 14.40 21.92 -1.75
CA ILE A 59 13.11 21.21 -1.83
C ILE A 59 13.26 19.75 -1.38
N TYR A 60 12.34 19.31 -0.54
CA TYR A 60 12.13 17.91 -0.19
C TYR A 60 10.70 17.51 -0.54
N ARG A 61 10.50 16.54 -1.45
CA ARG A 61 9.17 16.05 -1.89
C ARG A 61 8.16 17.19 -2.12
N ASP A 62 8.53 18.15 -2.97
CA ASP A 62 7.74 19.35 -3.33
C ASP A 62 7.52 20.38 -2.21
N GLN A 63 8.09 20.18 -1.02
CA GLN A 63 8.06 21.13 0.09
C GLN A 63 9.36 21.95 0.14
N LEU A 64 9.23 23.28 0.25
CA LEU A 64 10.36 24.17 0.53
C LEU A 64 10.80 23.99 1.98
N VAL A 65 12.07 23.61 2.17
CA VAL A 65 12.63 23.29 3.49
C VAL A 65 13.92 24.06 3.81
N GLY A 66 14.50 24.78 2.86
CA GLY A 66 15.75 25.49 3.06
C GLY A 66 16.13 26.45 1.94
N ARG A 67 17.34 27.00 2.04
CA ARG A 67 17.89 27.97 1.08
C ARG A 67 19.38 27.71 0.84
N VAL A 68 19.81 27.90 -0.39
CA VAL A 68 21.21 27.92 -0.82
C VAL A 68 21.79 29.29 -0.52
N HIS A 69 22.92 29.34 0.17
CA HIS A 69 23.60 30.59 0.54
C HIS A 69 24.79 30.90 -0.35
N GLU A 70 25.53 29.86 -0.73
CA GLU A 70 26.79 30.03 -1.44
C GLU A 70 26.97 28.90 -2.46
N VAL A 71 27.48 29.25 -3.63
CA VAL A 71 27.86 28.30 -4.67
C VAL A 71 29.26 28.69 -5.11
N SER A 72 30.23 27.81 -4.88
CA SER A 72 31.64 28.06 -5.16
C SER A 72 32.21 26.95 -6.04
N THR A 73 33.04 27.30 -7.01
CA THR A 73 33.74 26.32 -7.86
C THR A 73 35.15 26.10 -7.29
N GLN A 74 35.47 24.86 -6.96
CA GLN A 74 36.78 24.45 -6.42
C GLN A 74 37.39 23.41 -7.38
N GLY A 75 38.28 23.86 -8.26
CA GLY A 75 38.88 22.99 -9.27
C GLY A 75 37.82 22.47 -10.26
N SER A 76 37.59 21.16 -10.25
CA SER A 76 36.63 20.47 -11.13
C SER A 76 35.27 20.18 -10.50
N VAL A 77 35.01 20.68 -9.28
CA VAL A 77 33.75 20.45 -8.57
C VAL A 77 33.12 21.76 -8.12
N VAL A 78 31.80 21.74 -7.97
CA VAL A 78 31.00 22.84 -7.40
C VAL A 78 30.59 22.47 -5.98
N VAL A 79 30.98 23.30 -5.02
CA VAL A 79 30.63 23.17 -3.61
C VAL A 79 29.51 24.16 -3.29
N VAL A 80 28.36 23.62 -2.91
CA VAL A 80 27.15 24.35 -2.53
C VAL A 80 27.03 24.36 -1.02
N ARG A 81 26.88 25.54 -0.41
CA ARG A 81 26.55 25.70 1.00
C ARG A 81 25.08 26.09 1.13
N ALA A 82 24.32 25.31 1.89
CA ALA A 82 22.90 25.54 2.10
C ALA A 82 22.55 25.36 3.59
N THR A 83 21.38 25.86 3.96
CA THR A 83 20.79 25.58 5.29
C THR A 83 19.39 25.02 5.13
N ILE A 84 19.07 24.01 5.94
CA ILE A 84 17.71 23.54 6.15
C ILE A 84 17.12 24.24 7.38
N ALA A 85 15.83 24.56 7.37
CA ALA A 85 15.16 25.18 8.51
C ALA A 85 15.18 24.26 9.74
N SER A 86 15.27 24.81 10.95
CA SER A 86 15.32 24.01 12.19
C SER A 86 14.19 22.98 12.30
N ALA A 87 12.98 23.36 11.88
CA ALA A 87 11.80 22.48 11.87
C ALA A 87 11.97 21.23 10.99
N HIS A 88 12.80 21.31 9.95
CA HIS A 88 13.02 20.26 8.94
C HIS A 88 14.34 19.52 9.10
N THR A 89 15.15 19.82 10.13
CA THR A 89 16.47 19.21 10.34
C THR A 89 16.42 17.67 10.37
N HIS A 90 15.33 17.10 10.87
CA HIS A 90 15.11 15.65 10.93
C HIS A 90 14.99 14.96 9.57
N LEU A 91 14.76 15.72 8.49
CA LEU A 91 14.71 15.21 7.11
C LEU A 91 16.11 14.97 6.53
N LEU A 92 17.14 15.62 7.06
CA LEU A 92 18.51 15.50 6.56
C LEU A 92 19.20 14.28 7.22
N ARG A 93 19.48 13.25 6.42
CA ARG A 93 20.02 11.96 6.86
C ARG A 93 21.29 11.60 6.11
N GLU A 94 22.08 10.67 6.65
CA GLU A 94 23.36 10.26 6.05
C GLU A 94 23.24 9.81 4.59
N HIS A 95 22.12 9.20 4.23
CA HIS A 95 21.85 8.69 2.89
C HIS A 95 20.97 9.64 2.04
N SER A 96 20.79 10.90 2.45
CA SER A 96 20.04 11.88 1.65
C SER A 96 20.69 12.07 0.28
N ARG A 97 19.90 11.96 -0.79
CA ARG A 97 20.37 12.05 -2.18
C ARG A 97 19.99 13.41 -2.74
N PHE A 98 20.96 14.17 -3.21
CA PHE A 98 20.75 15.53 -3.72
C PHE A 98 20.85 15.57 -5.23
N TRP A 99 20.02 16.38 -5.89
CA TRP A 99 20.12 16.68 -7.33
C TRP A 99 19.65 18.11 -7.62
N VAL A 100 20.04 18.65 -8.77
CA VAL A 100 19.57 19.96 -9.24
C VAL A 100 18.46 19.78 -10.28
N GLN A 101 17.38 20.54 -10.14
CA GLN A 101 16.28 20.56 -11.10
C GLN A 101 15.98 22.00 -11.55
N ALA A 102 15.73 22.21 -12.84
CA ALA A 102 15.43 23.53 -13.40
C ALA A 102 14.14 23.49 -14.24
N PRO A 103 12.96 23.35 -13.62
CA PRO A 103 11.70 23.13 -14.34
C PRO A 103 11.26 24.34 -15.19
N THR A 104 11.59 25.56 -14.75
CA THR A 104 11.17 26.83 -15.39
C THR A 104 12.36 27.77 -15.63
N GLY A 105 13.57 27.21 -15.77
CA GLY A 105 14.81 27.98 -15.96
C GLY A 105 15.46 28.50 -14.69
N LYS A 106 14.79 28.43 -13.53
CA LYS A 106 15.41 28.63 -12.21
C LYS A 106 15.82 27.29 -11.62
N SER A 107 17.08 27.18 -11.21
CA SER A 107 17.63 25.97 -10.62
C SER A 107 17.26 25.84 -9.14
N LEU A 108 16.88 24.64 -8.74
CA LEU A 108 16.42 24.26 -7.41
C LEU A 108 17.32 23.14 -6.89
N LEU A 109 17.65 23.17 -5.59
CA LEU A 109 18.36 22.06 -4.95
C LEU A 109 17.33 21.10 -4.35
N CYS A 110 17.16 19.93 -4.94
CA CYS A 110 16.22 18.92 -4.48
C CYS A 110 16.95 17.82 -3.71
N PHE A 111 16.27 17.22 -2.73
CA PHE A 111 16.72 15.96 -2.14
C PHE A 111 15.59 15.04 -1.74
N ASP A 112 15.93 13.76 -1.61
CA ASP A 112 15.08 12.74 -1.01
C ASP A 112 15.89 11.85 -0.06
N ASN A 113 15.18 10.97 0.64
CA ASN A 113 15.77 9.94 1.46
C ASN A 113 15.37 8.58 0.90
N PRO A 114 16.31 7.62 0.80
CA PRO A 114 16.01 6.26 0.42
C PRO A 114 15.12 5.56 1.47
N LEU A 115 14.59 4.40 1.12
CA LEU A 115 13.77 3.56 1.99
C LEU A 115 14.59 3.06 3.20
N GLU A 116 15.88 2.79 2.99
CA GLU A 116 16.79 2.42 4.06
C GLU A 116 17.04 3.63 4.99
N PRO A 117 16.79 3.50 6.30
CA PRO A 117 16.93 4.62 7.22
C PRO A 117 18.40 5.00 7.42
N GLY A 118 18.74 6.26 7.18
CA GLY A 118 20.02 6.85 7.58
C GLY A 118 19.95 7.50 8.97
N ALA A 119 21.08 7.59 9.67
CA ALA A 119 21.15 8.35 10.91
C ALA A 119 20.98 9.86 10.66
N ALA A 120 20.65 10.60 11.72
CA ALA A 120 20.62 12.05 11.67
C ALA A 120 22.03 12.60 11.47
N VAL A 121 22.21 13.56 10.57
CA VAL A 121 23.55 14.10 10.29
C VAL A 121 23.97 15.19 11.27
N ALA A 122 25.26 15.27 11.54
CA ALA A 122 25.86 16.38 12.26
C ALA A 122 25.69 17.71 11.49
N ARG A 123 25.86 18.85 12.17
CA ARG A 123 25.92 20.17 11.53
C ARG A 123 27.08 20.20 10.53
N SER A 124 26.87 20.86 9.40
CA SER A 124 27.89 21.03 8.35
C SER A 124 28.32 19.73 7.67
N HIS A 125 27.47 18.69 7.69
CA HIS A 125 27.73 17.44 6.96
C HIS A 125 27.88 17.71 5.45
N ARG A 126 28.73 16.91 4.79
CA ARG A 126 29.04 17.05 3.37
C ARG A 126 28.43 15.89 2.58
N PHE A 127 27.57 16.23 1.64
CA PHE A 127 26.93 15.31 0.70
C PHE A 127 27.58 15.36 -0.67
N THR A 128 27.35 14.30 -1.43
CA THR A 128 27.67 14.25 -2.87
C THR A 128 26.36 14.36 -3.64
N GLY A 129 26.32 15.33 -4.56
CA GLY A 129 25.20 15.56 -5.43
C GLY A 129 25.22 14.65 -6.65
N LEU A 130 24.05 14.17 -7.05
CA LEU A 130 23.81 13.38 -8.24
C LEU A 130 23.58 14.29 -9.45
N GLU A 131 24.06 13.84 -10.61
CA GLU A 131 23.89 14.57 -11.88
C GLU A 131 22.42 14.58 -12.35
N THR A 132 21.67 13.54 -12.01
CA THR A 132 20.26 13.36 -12.39
C THR A 132 19.43 12.95 -11.18
N ARG A 133 18.10 13.17 -11.26
CA ARG A 133 17.16 12.72 -10.25
C ARG A 133 17.24 11.19 -10.12
N PRO A 134 17.45 10.64 -8.91
CA PRO A 134 17.45 9.20 -8.72
C PRO A 134 16.04 8.63 -8.97
N GLU A 135 15.97 7.39 -9.45
CA GLU A 135 14.71 6.67 -9.49
C GLU A 135 14.18 6.47 -8.05
N PRO A 136 12.85 6.52 -7.84
CA PRO A 136 12.26 6.19 -6.55
C PRO A 136 12.63 4.75 -6.14
N ASP A 137 12.98 4.55 -4.87
CA ASP A 137 13.25 3.22 -4.37
C ASP A 137 12.00 2.34 -4.52
N ARG A 138 12.18 1.14 -5.07
CA ARG A 138 11.08 0.16 -5.15
C ARG A 138 10.76 -0.30 -3.75
N VAL A 139 9.54 -0.05 -3.29
CA VAL A 139 9.02 -0.67 -2.07
C VAL A 139 8.86 -2.16 -2.39
N PRO A 140 9.56 -3.08 -1.70
CA PRO A 140 9.36 -4.50 -1.94
C PRO A 140 7.91 -4.86 -1.60
N PRO A 141 7.28 -5.78 -2.36
CA PRO A 141 5.91 -6.17 -2.07
C PRO A 141 5.80 -6.70 -0.62
N PRO A 142 4.68 -6.43 0.06
CA PRO A 142 4.46 -6.91 1.41
C PRO A 142 4.56 -8.44 1.42
N ARG A 143 5.38 -8.99 2.33
CA ARG A 143 5.50 -10.44 2.45
C ARG A 143 4.16 -11.04 2.89
N PRO A 144 3.80 -12.24 2.39
CA PRO A 144 2.59 -12.89 2.83
C PRO A 144 2.54 -13.10 4.34
N ARG A 145 1.48 -12.60 4.98
CA ARG A 145 1.23 -12.79 6.42
C ARG A 145 0.08 -13.77 6.63
N ARG A 146 0.25 -14.70 7.58
CA ARG A 146 -0.79 -15.61 8.03
C ARG A 146 -1.91 -14.84 8.74
N LEU A 147 -3.17 -15.11 8.39
CA LEU A 147 -4.32 -14.52 9.08
C LEU A 147 -4.60 -15.23 10.42
N GLU A 148 -5.02 -14.44 11.42
CA GLU A 148 -5.28 -14.91 12.79
C GLU A 148 -6.70 -15.48 12.99
N SER A 149 -7.65 -15.16 12.09
CA SER A 149 -9.02 -15.66 12.15
C SER A 149 -9.49 -16.23 10.81
N LYS A 150 -10.31 -17.29 10.87
CA LYS A 150 -10.91 -17.94 9.70
C LYS A 150 -11.99 -17.02 9.10
N PRO A 151 -11.95 -16.74 7.78
CA PRO A 151 -13.00 -15.94 7.15
C PRO A 151 -14.38 -16.62 7.16
N VAL A 152 -15.46 -15.84 7.28
CA VAL A 152 -16.85 -16.35 7.39
C VAL A 152 -17.43 -16.97 6.11
N TRP A 153 -16.92 -16.61 4.93
CA TRP A 153 -17.29 -17.23 3.64
C TRP A 153 -16.54 -18.54 3.39
N LEU A 154 -15.58 -18.86 4.26
CA LEU A 154 -14.83 -20.10 4.18
C LEU A 154 -15.54 -21.19 5.01
N CYS A 155 -15.89 -22.26 4.32
CA CYS A 155 -16.44 -23.47 4.92
C CYS A 155 -15.40 -24.59 4.92
N GLU A 156 -15.70 -25.65 5.66
CA GLU A 156 -14.95 -26.91 5.62
C GLU A 156 -15.75 -27.98 4.92
N VAL A 157 -15.11 -28.77 4.08
CA VAL A 157 -15.73 -29.93 3.44
C VAL A 157 -15.11 -31.20 3.96
N ARG A 158 -15.95 -32.18 4.27
CA ARG A 158 -15.54 -33.56 4.56
C ARG A 158 -16.37 -34.52 3.71
N VAL A 159 -15.78 -35.66 3.38
CA VAL A 159 -16.47 -36.72 2.62
C VAL A 159 -16.42 -38.01 3.43
N SER A 160 -17.55 -38.69 3.47
CA SER A 160 -17.63 -40.08 3.93
C SER A 160 -18.05 -40.95 2.75
N ALA A 161 -17.23 -41.95 2.42
CA ALA A 161 -17.53 -42.90 1.37
C ALA A 161 -17.37 -44.34 1.86
N THR A 162 -18.21 -45.24 1.35
CA THR A 162 -18.13 -46.67 1.61
C THR A 162 -17.80 -47.40 0.31
N LEU A 163 -16.70 -48.14 0.32
CA LEU A 163 -16.26 -48.94 -0.82
C LEU A 163 -17.25 -50.06 -1.14
N ALA A 164 -17.45 -50.30 -2.44
CA ALA A 164 -18.06 -51.51 -2.92
C ALA A 164 -16.95 -52.55 -3.08
N ASP A 165 -16.48 -53.15 -1.98
CA ASP A 165 -15.65 -54.36 -2.09
C ASP A 165 -16.27 -55.48 -1.26
N GLY A 166 -16.18 -56.69 -1.79
CA GLY A 166 -17.05 -57.84 -1.49
C GLY A 166 -16.96 -58.44 -0.09
N ALA A 167 -16.28 -57.81 0.87
CA ALA A 167 -16.35 -58.14 2.29
C ALA A 167 -15.87 -56.93 3.09
N GLU A 168 -16.72 -56.47 4.01
CA GLU A 168 -16.55 -55.29 4.87
C GLU A 168 -16.52 -53.91 4.18
N ALA A 169 -17.46 -53.07 4.59
CA ALA A 169 -17.55 -51.66 4.24
C ALA A 169 -16.35 -50.89 4.81
N VAL A 170 -15.23 -50.80 4.07
CA VAL A 170 -14.15 -49.88 4.43
C VAL A 170 -14.67 -48.45 4.26
N ARG A 171 -14.80 -47.74 5.38
CA ARG A 171 -15.18 -46.31 5.44
C ARG A 171 -13.94 -45.47 5.16
N ASP A 172 -13.90 -44.87 3.98
CA ASP A 172 -12.88 -43.90 3.59
C ASP A 172 -13.36 -42.51 4.05
N GLU A 173 -12.86 -42.07 5.20
CA GLU A 173 -13.12 -40.74 5.76
C GLU A 173 -11.92 -39.84 5.50
N ARG A 174 -12.05 -38.89 4.58
CA ARG A 174 -11.01 -37.90 4.30
C ARG A 174 -11.13 -36.69 5.22
N LYS A 175 -9.97 -36.13 5.58
CA LYS A 175 -9.83 -34.97 6.48
C LYS A 175 -10.57 -33.74 5.93
N LYS A 176 -10.99 -32.85 6.85
CA LYS A 176 -11.59 -31.54 6.54
C LYS A 176 -10.67 -30.71 5.65
N THR A 177 -11.20 -30.14 4.57
CA THR A 177 -10.50 -29.23 3.66
C THR A 177 -11.25 -27.90 3.59
N ALA A 178 -10.53 -26.81 3.31
CA ALA A 178 -11.16 -25.51 3.08
C ALA A 178 -12.00 -25.52 1.78
N ALA A 179 -13.08 -24.74 1.76
CA ALA A 179 -13.93 -24.52 0.59
C ALA A 179 -14.59 -23.14 0.66
N ALA A 180 -15.08 -22.62 -0.46
CA ALA A 180 -15.63 -21.27 -0.56
C ALA A 180 -17.09 -21.28 -1.02
N VAL A 181 -17.97 -20.55 -0.35
CA VAL A 181 -19.36 -20.36 -0.80
C VAL A 181 -19.37 -19.36 -1.96
N LEU A 182 -19.72 -19.79 -3.17
CA LEU A 182 -19.74 -18.93 -4.37
C LEU A 182 -21.05 -18.16 -4.52
N ARG A 183 -22.16 -18.79 -4.15
CA ARG A 183 -23.51 -18.26 -4.30
C ARG A 183 -24.41 -18.81 -3.21
N GLN A 184 -25.35 -18.00 -2.74
CA GLN A 184 -26.43 -18.41 -1.86
C GLN A 184 -27.76 -17.86 -2.39
N GLU A 185 -28.77 -18.72 -2.49
CA GLU A 185 -30.14 -18.37 -2.88
C GLU A 185 -31.10 -19.05 -1.89
N GLY A 186 -31.68 -18.26 -0.98
CA GLY A 186 -32.56 -18.80 0.07
C GLY A 186 -31.86 -19.82 0.97
N ASP A 187 -32.34 -21.06 0.95
CA ASP A 187 -31.81 -22.22 1.68
C ASP A 187 -30.85 -23.08 0.84
N GLN A 188 -30.44 -22.59 -0.34
CA GLN A 188 -29.50 -23.26 -1.22
C GLN A 188 -28.17 -22.51 -1.27
N ALA A 189 -27.07 -23.25 -1.35
CA ALA A 189 -25.72 -22.70 -1.50
C ALA A 189 -24.88 -23.53 -2.48
N TRP A 190 -24.06 -22.84 -3.26
CA TRP A 190 -23.07 -23.44 -4.17
C TRP A 190 -21.68 -23.21 -3.62
N VAL A 191 -20.93 -24.29 -3.45
CA VAL A 191 -19.65 -24.29 -2.74
C VAL A 191 -18.55 -24.80 -3.66
N LEU A 192 -17.49 -24.02 -3.83
CA LEU A 192 -16.28 -24.41 -4.55
C LEU A 192 -15.37 -25.23 -3.62
N ALA A 193 -15.03 -26.43 -4.05
CA ALA A 193 -14.19 -27.36 -3.31
C ALA A 193 -13.15 -28.02 -4.25
N PRO A 194 -12.11 -28.68 -3.71
CA PRO A 194 -11.17 -29.47 -4.51
C PRO A 194 -11.84 -30.62 -5.27
N ALA A 195 -11.34 -30.98 -6.46
CA ALA A 195 -11.88 -32.09 -7.26
C ALA A 195 -11.92 -33.43 -6.51
N TRP A 196 -10.99 -33.66 -5.58
CA TRP A 196 -10.96 -34.91 -4.80
C TRP A 196 -12.27 -35.21 -4.07
N VAL A 197 -13.06 -34.17 -3.74
CA VAL A 197 -14.36 -34.32 -3.10
C VAL A 197 -15.32 -35.13 -4.00
N GLY A 198 -15.30 -34.88 -5.31
CA GLY A 198 -16.17 -35.52 -6.30
C GLY A 198 -15.65 -36.82 -6.91
N GLU A 199 -14.37 -37.17 -6.73
CA GLU A 199 -13.72 -38.35 -7.34
C GLU A 199 -14.40 -39.70 -6.99
N PHE A 200 -15.15 -39.74 -5.88
CA PHE A 200 -15.68 -40.97 -5.31
C PHE A 200 -17.12 -41.31 -5.71
N GLN A 201 -17.82 -40.44 -6.44
CA GLN A 201 -19.25 -40.60 -6.72
C GLN A 201 -19.57 -41.85 -7.56
N GLY A 202 -18.68 -42.26 -8.47
CA GLY A 202 -18.90 -43.39 -9.38
C GLY A 202 -18.24 -44.72 -8.97
N GLN A 203 -17.35 -44.70 -7.97
CA GLN A 203 -16.54 -45.89 -7.59
C GLN A 203 -17.01 -46.57 -6.30
N ARG A 204 -18.07 -46.08 -5.65
CA ARG A 204 -18.41 -46.40 -4.26
C ARG A 204 -19.87 -46.86 -4.12
N ARG A 205 -20.14 -47.70 -3.12
CA ARG A 205 -21.49 -48.19 -2.79
C ARG A 205 -22.38 -47.08 -2.24
N SER A 206 -21.78 -46.17 -1.47
CA SER A 206 -22.42 -44.95 -0.99
C SER A 206 -21.36 -43.86 -0.80
N TRP A 207 -21.70 -42.62 -1.16
CA TRP A 207 -20.85 -41.44 -1.02
C TRP A 207 -21.69 -40.27 -0.52
N GLN A 208 -21.18 -39.53 0.46
CA GLN A 208 -21.82 -38.33 0.99
C GLN A 208 -20.77 -37.27 1.31
N ALA A 209 -20.93 -36.08 0.72
CA ALA A 209 -20.20 -34.89 1.13
C ALA A 209 -20.97 -34.15 2.23
N PHE A 210 -20.23 -33.53 3.14
CA PHE A 210 -20.74 -32.64 4.17
C PHE A 210 -19.97 -31.31 4.11
N VAL A 211 -20.71 -30.22 4.20
CA VAL A 211 -20.19 -28.85 4.26
C VAL A 211 -20.47 -28.30 5.65
N GLU A 212 -19.42 -27.88 6.35
CA GLU A 212 -19.47 -27.19 7.63
C GLU A 212 -19.24 -25.69 7.40
N PHE A 213 -20.29 -24.90 7.59
CA PHE A 213 -20.25 -23.46 7.41
C PHE A 213 -19.66 -22.75 8.63
N ALA A 214 -19.18 -21.52 8.43
CA ALA A 214 -18.81 -20.65 9.54
C ALA A 214 -20.03 -20.42 10.46
N GLY A 215 -19.87 -20.66 11.76
CA GLY A 215 -20.97 -20.69 12.73
C GLY A 215 -21.36 -22.11 13.18
N GLY A 216 -20.79 -23.16 12.57
CA GLY A 216 -20.90 -24.55 13.04
C GLY A 216 -22.04 -25.36 12.45
N GLU A 217 -22.85 -24.80 11.55
CA GLU A 217 -23.85 -25.58 10.81
C GLU A 217 -23.16 -26.58 9.87
N THR A 218 -23.60 -27.84 9.89
CA THR A 218 -23.14 -28.87 8.95
C THR A 218 -24.30 -29.39 8.11
N CYS A 219 -24.18 -29.28 6.79
CA CYS A 219 -25.19 -29.73 5.83
C CYS A 219 -24.63 -30.82 4.92
N THR A 220 -25.50 -31.68 4.39
CA THR A 220 -25.17 -32.60 3.31
C THR A 220 -25.06 -31.86 1.99
N ALA A 221 -24.11 -32.25 1.16
CA ALA A 221 -23.89 -31.66 -0.16
C ALA A 221 -23.87 -32.73 -1.25
N THR A 222 -24.34 -32.36 -2.44
CA THR A 222 -24.28 -33.18 -3.65
C THR A 222 -23.33 -32.55 -4.65
N LEU A 223 -22.65 -33.36 -5.45
CA LEU A 223 -21.84 -32.83 -6.54
C LEU A 223 -22.74 -32.17 -7.59
N HIS A 224 -22.49 -30.89 -7.88
CA HIS A 224 -23.18 -30.13 -8.92
C HIS A 224 -22.40 -30.18 -10.25
N LYS A 225 -21.09 -29.93 -10.21
CA LYS A 225 -20.23 -29.93 -11.40
C LYS A 225 -18.77 -30.27 -11.06
N ASN A 226 -18.10 -31.03 -11.92
CA ASN A 226 -16.63 -31.21 -11.89
C ASN A 226 -15.93 -30.21 -12.81
N LEU A 227 -14.77 -29.72 -12.39
CA LEU A 227 -13.94 -28.73 -13.05
C LEU A 227 -12.45 -29.14 -12.96
N ASP A 228 -12.04 -30.20 -13.65
CA ASP A 228 -10.69 -30.80 -13.65
C ASP A 228 -10.05 -31.03 -12.25
N ASP A 229 -9.50 -29.99 -11.61
CA ASP A 229 -8.89 -29.98 -10.28
C ASP A 229 -9.78 -29.34 -9.18
N LEU A 230 -10.96 -28.86 -9.55
CA LEU A 230 -11.99 -28.31 -8.68
C LEU A 230 -13.35 -29.01 -8.89
N CYS A 231 -14.27 -28.78 -7.98
CA CYS A 231 -15.68 -29.14 -8.14
C CYS A 231 -16.59 -28.12 -7.46
N ILE A 232 -17.82 -28.03 -7.94
CA ILE A 232 -18.90 -27.29 -7.31
C ILE A 232 -19.82 -28.28 -6.62
N LEU A 233 -20.08 -28.05 -5.35
CA LEU A 233 -21.08 -28.76 -4.55
C LEU A 233 -22.34 -27.90 -4.45
N HIS A 234 -23.48 -28.55 -4.46
CA HIS A 234 -24.77 -27.97 -4.13
C HIS A 234 -25.18 -28.42 -2.73
N VAL A 235 -25.53 -27.46 -1.87
CA VAL A 235 -26.04 -27.67 -0.53
C VAL A 235 -27.48 -27.18 -0.50
N ALA A 236 -28.40 -28.04 -0.09
CA ALA A 236 -29.81 -27.70 0.11
C ALA A 236 -30.15 -27.66 1.61
N ASN A 237 -31.22 -26.94 1.96
CA ASN A 237 -31.73 -26.80 3.33
C ASN A 237 -30.72 -26.22 4.34
N THR A 238 -29.92 -25.23 3.94
CA THR A 238 -29.00 -24.53 4.85
C THR A 238 -29.66 -23.32 5.52
N SER A 239 -29.45 -23.19 6.83
CA SER A 239 -29.84 -22.02 7.62
C SER A 239 -28.73 -20.96 7.70
N TRP A 240 -27.54 -21.24 7.17
CA TRP A 240 -26.43 -20.29 7.09
C TRP A 240 -26.84 -19.02 6.34
N ARG A 241 -26.40 -17.86 6.84
CA ARG A 241 -26.71 -16.52 6.29
C ARG A 241 -25.45 -15.64 6.24
N GLY A 242 -24.32 -16.22 5.85
CA GLY A 242 -23.08 -15.46 5.67
C GLY A 242 -22.99 -14.83 4.28
N LYS A 243 -21.86 -14.17 4.01
CA LYS A 243 -21.59 -13.57 2.69
C LYS A 243 -21.02 -14.61 1.75
N ALA A 244 -21.59 -14.74 0.56
CA ALA A 244 -20.97 -15.50 -0.53
C ALA A 244 -19.77 -14.73 -1.12
N ALA A 245 -18.84 -15.47 -1.71
CA ALA A 245 -17.70 -14.98 -2.43
C ALA A 245 -17.86 -15.20 -3.95
N PRO A 246 -18.59 -14.31 -4.67
CA PRO A 246 -18.86 -14.49 -6.09
C PRO A 246 -17.60 -14.43 -6.95
N CYS A 247 -17.68 -14.86 -8.20
CA CYS A 247 -16.54 -14.85 -9.13
C CYS A 247 -16.11 -13.41 -9.47
N TRP A 248 -14.82 -13.09 -9.34
CA TRP A 248 -14.31 -11.73 -9.59
C TRP A 248 -14.60 -11.29 -11.04
N PRO A 249 -15.11 -10.06 -11.27
CA PRO A 249 -15.68 -9.69 -12.57
C PRO A 249 -14.63 -9.39 -13.65
N ASP A 250 -13.47 -8.83 -13.27
CA ASP A 250 -12.48 -8.18 -14.16
C ASP A 250 -11.05 -8.75 -14.06
N ALA A 251 -10.11 -8.31 -14.89
CA ALA A 251 -8.70 -8.61 -14.63
C ALA A 251 -8.23 -7.91 -13.34
N LEU A 252 -7.52 -8.62 -12.46
CA LEU A 252 -6.94 -8.02 -11.25
C LEU A 252 -5.82 -7.04 -11.65
N ALA A 253 -5.78 -5.87 -11.02
CA ALA A 253 -4.76 -4.86 -11.33
C ALA A 253 -3.43 -5.19 -10.67
N ALA A 254 -2.32 -4.87 -11.34
CA ALA A 254 -1.00 -4.93 -10.71
C ALA A 254 -0.96 -4.01 -9.49
N GLY A 255 -0.35 -4.49 -8.40
CA GLY A 255 -0.28 -3.81 -7.12
C GLY A 255 -1.50 -4.05 -6.20
N GLN A 256 -2.44 -4.90 -6.61
CA GLN A 256 -3.63 -5.18 -5.82
C GLN A 256 -3.32 -6.18 -4.70
N GLY A 257 -3.64 -5.80 -3.46
CA GLY A 257 -3.61 -6.69 -2.31
C GLY A 257 -4.67 -7.80 -2.41
N LEU A 258 -4.28 -9.02 -2.07
CA LEU A 258 -5.07 -10.24 -2.13
C LEU A 258 -5.01 -10.96 -0.79
N ALA A 259 -6.10 -11.57 -0.37
CA ALA A 259 -6.08 -12.69 0.56
C ALA A 259 -6.10 -14.00 -0.26
N LEU A 260 -5.35 -14.99 0.15
CA LEU A 260 -5.26 -16.30 -0.49
C LEU A 260 -5.64 -17.34 0.55
N ALA A 261 -6.53 -18.26 0.18
CA ALA A 261 -6.82 -19.45 0.96
C ALA A 261 -6.39 -20.66 0.15
N ASN A 262 -5.58 -21.54 0.73
CA ASN A 262 -5.36 -22.84 0.13
C ASN A 262 -6.35 -23.87 0.70
N PHE A 263 -6.48 -25.00 0.01
CA PHE A 263 -7.38 -26.08 0.43
C PHE A 263 -6.91 -26.80 1.71
N ARG A 264 -5.70 -26.51 2.20
CA ARG A 264 -5.23 -26.99 3.51
C ARG A 264 -5.74 -26.13 4.68
N GLY A 265 -6.51 -25.07 4.40
CA GLY A 265 -7.02 -24.15 5.42
C GLY A 265 -5.98 -23.14 5.90
N GLU A 266 -4.93 -22.90 5.10
CA GLU A 266 -3.96 -21.84 5.36
C GLU A 266 -4.37 -20.58 4.60
N PHE A 267 -4.24 -19.42 5.26
CA PHE A 267 -4.61 -18.12 4.70
C PHE A 267 -3.45 -17.14 4.72
N PHE A 268 -3.29 -16.41 3.64
CA PHE A 268 -2.18 -15.49 3.44
C PHE A 268 -2.70 -14.17 2.86
N ALA A 269 -2.13 -13.03 3.24
CA ALA A 269 -2.20 -11.83 2.42
C ALA A 269 -1.12 -11.88 1.31
N ALA A 270 -1.29 -11.26 0.15
CA ALA A 270 -0.32 -11.16 -0.94
C ALA A 270 -0.60 -9.92 -1.79
N GLU A 271 0.25 -9.61 -2.77
CA GLU A 271 0.02 -8.55 -3.76
C GLU A 271 0.25 -9.11 -5.17
N LEU A 272 -0.51 -8.65 -6.16
CA LEU A 272 -0.37 -9.09 -7.55
C LEU A 272 0.74 -8.30 -8.26
N GLU A 273 1.78 -8.96 -8.78
CA GLU A 273 2.81 -8.31 -9.60
C GLU A 273 2.51 -8.49 -11.10
N GLY A 274 2.01 -7.43 -11.74
CA GLY A 274 1.59 -7.53 -13.14
C GLY A 274 0.37 -8.44 -13.30
N SER A 275 0.53 -9.51 -14.09
CA SER A 275 -0.49 -10.56 -14.32
C SER A 275 -0.10 -11.91 -13.71
N ARG A 276 0.97 -11.95 -12.90
CA ARG A 276 1.43 -13.16 -12.20
C ARG A 276 1.34 -12.96 -10.69
N LEU A 277 0.84 -13.98 -10.00
CA LEU A 277 1.05 -14.12 -8.56
C LEU A 277 2.52 -14.54 -8.39
N GLU A 278 3.35 -13.72 -7.75
CA GLU A 278 4.68 -14.14 -7.28
C GLU A 278 4.70 -14.14 -5.74
N GLY A 279 5.08 -15.28 -5.15
CA GLY A 279 5.09 -15.51 -3.71
C GLY A 279 5.30 -16.99 -3.38
N ALA A 280 6.09 -17.28 -2.35
CA ALA A 280 6.42 -18.65 -1.94
C ALA A 280 5.13 -19.44 -1.56
N GLY A 281 4.91 -20.60 -2.20
CA GLY A 281 3.82 -21.53 -1.87
C GLY A 281 2.78 -21.78 -2.96
N LEU A 282 2.97 -21.24 -4.17
CA LEU A 282 2.16 -21.54 -5.36
C LEU A 282 2.38 -23.01 -5.80
N MET A 283 1.52 -23.93 -5.36
CA MET A 283 1.54 -25.32 -5.83
C MET A 283 0.70 -25.46 -7.12
N GLU A 284 1.15 -26.30 -8.05
CA GLU A 284 0.38 -26.71 -9.23
C GLU A 284 -0.96 -27.36 -8.79
N GLY A 285 -2.06 -26.62 -8.93
CA GLY A 285 -3.41 -27.09 -8.58
C GLY A 285 -4.28 -25.96 -8.04
N GLY A 286 -5.27 -25.55 -8.84
CA GLY A 286 -6.37 -24.59 -8.58
C GLY A 286 -6.27 -23.63 -7.39
N TYR A 287 -6.23 -22.33 -7.67
CA TYR A 287 -6.30 -21.28 -6.64
C TYR A 287 -7.74 -20.79 -6.40
N CYS A 288 -8.03 -20.42 -5.16
CA CYS A 288 -9.10 -19.49 -4.80
C CYS A 288 -8.43 -18.20 -4.31
N ALA A 289 -8.22 -17.23 -5.21
CA ALA A 289 -7.75 -15.90 -4.83
C ALA A 289 -8.93 -15.07 -4.31
N LEU A 290 -8.76 -14.47 -3.14
CA LEU A 290 -9.81 -13.79 -2.38
C LEU A 290 -9.46 -12.33 -2.21
N VAL A 291 -10.13 -11.48 -2.97
CA VAL A 291 -9.90 -10.04 -2.86
C VAL A 291 -10.71 -9.49 -1.68
N ASP A 292 -10.06 -8.81 -0.74
CA ASP A 292 -10.75 -7.85 0.15
C ASP A 292 -10.57 -6.44 -0.42
N GLY A 293 -11.57 -5.58 -0.23
CA GLY A 293 -11.66 -4.25 -0.83
C GLY A 293 -10.34 -3.47 -0.76
N ALA A 294 -9.95 -2.90 -1.92
CA ALA A 294 -8.68 -2.22 -2.13
C ALA A 294 -8.27 -1.25 -1.02
N ASN A 295 -7.11 -1.49 -0.37
CA ASN A 295 -5.93 -0.62 -0.39
C ASN A 295 -4.76 -1.30 0.37
N VAL A 296 -3.61 -1.59 -0.26
CA VAL A 296 -2.39 -1.92 0.50
C VAL A 296 -1.18 -1.15 -0.03
N ALA A 297 -1.32 0.17 -0.12
CA ALA A 297 -0.21 1.11 -0.02
C ALA A 297 0.13 1.37 1.46
N GLY A 298 0.66 0.35 2.15
CA GLY A 298 1.35 0.51 3.44
C GLY A 298 0.51 0.72 4.71
N PHE A 299 -0.54 -0.08 4.98
CA PHE A 299 -1.22 -0.04 6.29
C PHE A 299 -1.74 -1.42 6.73
N GLY A 300 -1.69 -1.67 8.06
CA GLY A 300 -2.13 -2.92 8.68
C GLY A 300 -3.63 -3.17 8.52
N LEU A 301 -4.01 -4.45 8.48
CA LEU A 301 -5.41 -4.88 8.55
C LEU A 301 -6.04 -4.41 9.87
N PRO A 302 -7.00 -3.47 9.87
CA PRO A 302 -7.74 -3.12 11.06
C PRO A 302 -8.88 -4.14 11.27
N SER A 303 -9.19 -4.39 12.54
CA SER A 303 -10.29 -5.24 13.00
C SER A 303 -11.66 -4.74 12.56
N SER A 304 -12.46 -5.57 11.89
CA SER A 304 -13.92 -5.46 11.91
C SER A 304 -14.51 -6.80 11.42
N GLY A 305 -15.45 -7.44 12.10
CA GLY A 305 -16.71 -6.78 12.43
C GLY A 305 -17.40 -6.30 11.16
N ASP A 306 -17.57 -7.18 10.17
CA ASP A 306 -18.41 -6.94 8.99
C ASP A 306 -17.91 -5.88 7.96
N SER A 307 -16.93 -6.24 7.12
CA SER A 307 -16.52 -5.47 5.92
C SER A 307 -15.82 -6.40 4.92
N GLY A 308 -15.82 -6.25 3.60
CA GLY A 308 -16.77 -5.83 2.57
C GLY A 308 -16.47 -6.77 1.38
N VAL A 309 -17.36 -6.85 0.38
CA VAL A 309 -17.35 -7.74 -0.82
C VAL A 309 -16.05 -8.53 -1.11
N ARG A 310 -16.15 -9.87 -1.16
CA ARG A 310 -15.00 -10.76 -1.37
C ARG A 310 -15.26 -11.67 -2.54
N TRP A 311 -14.32 -11.82 -3.45
CA TRP A 311 -14.55 -12.56 -4.70
C TRP A 311 -13.59 -13.73 -4.83
N VAL A 312 -13.97 -14.73 -5.61
CA VAL A 312 -13.11 -15.85 -6.00
C VAL A 312 -12.59 -15.62 -7.41
N ALA A 313 -11.27 -15.60 -7.59
CA ALA A 313 -10.64 -15.70 -8.91
C ALA A 313 -9.90 -17.04 -9.03
N VAL A 314 -10.20 -17.78 -10.10
CA VAL A 314 -9.52 -19.02 -10.49
C VAL A 314 -8.73 -18.74 -11.75
N ALA A 315 -7.41 -18.81 -11.68
CA ALA A 315 -6.50 -18.46 -12.76
C ALA A 315 -6.90 -19.14 -14.09
N GLY A 316 -7.30 -18.33 -15.08
CA GLY A 316 -7.64 -18.80 -16.43
C GLY A 316 -8.96 -19.58 -16.58
N ARG A 317 -9.78 -19.73 -15.53
CA ARG A 317 -11.00 -20.57 -15.56
C ARG A 317 -12.28 -19.84 -15.16
N LEU A 318 -12.27 -18.51 -15.20
CA LEU A 318 -13.40 -17.68 -14.82
C LEU A 318 -14.66 -18.00 -15.64
N GLU A 319 -14.51 -18.21 -16.95
CA GLU A 319 -15.63 -18.53 -17.84
C GLU A 319 -16.20 -19.93 -17.59
N ALA A 320 -15.36 -20.95 -17.41
CA ALA A 320 -15.80 -22.30 -17.06
C ALA A 320 -16.55 -22.34 -15.71
N LEU A 321 -16.10 -21.54 -14.75
CA LEU A 321 -16.76 -21.39 -13.45
C LEU A 321 -18.12 -20.69 -13.57
N ARG A 322 -18.20 -19.62 -14.37
CA ARG A 322 -19.46 -18.91 -14.67
C ARG A 322 -20.47 -19.81 -15.38
N GLU A 323 -20.03 -20.57 -16.37
CA GLU A 323 -20.86 -21.53 -17.09
C GLU A 323 -21.39 -22.63 -16.16
N ALA A 324 -20.58 -23.11 -15.23
CA ALA A 324 -20.98 -24.14 -14.26
C ALA A 324 -21.97 -23.65 -13.20
N LEU A 325 -22.08 -22.34 -12.98
CA LEU A 325 -23.01 -21.71 -12.03
C LEU A 325 -24.33 -21.26 -12.64
N ARG A 326 -24.42 -21.19 -13.99
CA ARG A 326 -25.68 -20.98 -14.70
C ARG A 326 -26.57 -22.22 -14.56
#